data_AF-A0A1B1S8V9-F1
#
_entry.id   AF-A0A1B1S8V9-F1
#
_cell.length_a   1.000
_cell.length_b   1.000
_cell.length_c   1.000
_cell.angle_alpha   90.00
_cell.angle_beta   90.00
_cell.angle_gamma   90.00
#
_symmetry.space_group_name_H-M   'P 1'
#
loop_
_entity.id
_entity.type
_entity.pdbx_description
1 polymer ?
#
loop_
_entity_poly.entity_id
_entity_poly.type
_entity_poly.pdbx_seq_one_letter_code
_entity_poly.pdbx_strand_id
1 'polypeptide(L)'
;MDCEKRWWLSLALFVKAQRLPWSLTNLNYDTTYAGIGFSIDQRKAKGEQLVIGCSHLYNNQGHGLKYKLRQVENPLWIDRKNPYLSENEAYKFGLSILDLFHESMERFPKRVVIHKRTPFQPTEINGLRKSLAMGGVTEIDLISITEEANIKAVSQIANSYGIYTDGYPLKRGVCIQISNQEILLWTHGSVPSVQQGRLYYAGGRAIPSPLRIKRCYGSTDIETIASEVLSFTKMDWNTFNFYSKIPATVSTSNVVAQVGRLLTHYPNSTFDYRFFI
;
A
#
# COMPACT_ATOMS: atom_id res chain seq x y z
N MET A 1 -10.98 -25.37 9.55
CA MET A 1 -11.58 -24.26 8.77
C MET A 1 -12.47 -23.38 9.65
N ASP A 2 -13.24 -23.92 10.59
CA ASP A 2 -14.09 -23.11 11.48
C ASP A 2 -13.31 -22.27 12.51
N CYS A 3 -12.24 -22.81 13.10
CA CYS A 3 -11.41 -22.04 14.04
C CYS A 3 -10.75 -20.84 13.38
N GLU A 4 -10.24 -20.99 12.16
CA GLU A 4 -9.62 -19.90 11.38
C GLU A 4 -10.61 -18.78 11.09
N LYS A 5 -11.82 -19.11 10.62
CA LYS A 5 -12.89 -18.13 10.36
C LYS A 5 -13.30 -17.40 11.65
N ARG A 6 -13.48 -18.13 12.76
CA ARG A 6 -13.79 -17.53 14.07
C ARG A 6 -12.68 -16.60 14.52
N TRP A 7 -11.43 -17.01 14.36
CA TRP A 7 -10.25 -16.22 14.71
C TRP A 7 -10.21 -14.91 13.90
N TRP A 8 -10.38 -14.98 12.57
CA TRP A 8 -10.43 -13.80 11.71
C TRP A 8 -11.59 -12.85 12.08
N LEU A 9 -12.78 -13.41 12.34
CA LEU A 9 -13.93 -12.62 12.78
C LEU A 9 -13.67 -11.94 14.13
N SER A 10 -13.06 -12.64 15.09
CA SER A 10 -12.70 -12.05 16.40
C SER A 10 -11.74 -10.88 16.26
N LEU A 11 -10.76 -10.95 15.36
CA LEU A 11 -9.88 -9.82 15.07
C LEU A 11 -10.61 -8.64 14.44
N ALA A 12 -11.44 -8.89 13.43
CA ALA A 12 -12.23 -7.83 12.80
C ALA A 12 -13.10 -7.11 13.86
N LEU A 13 -13.76 -7.86 14.75
CA LEU A 13 -14.54 -7.28 15.85
C LEU A 13 -13.67 -6.52 16.86
N PHE A 14 -12.51 -7.06 17.23
CA PHE A 14 -11.57 -6.40 18.15
C PHE A 14 -11.09 -5.05 17.60
N VAL A 15 -10.74 -5.02 16.31
CA VAL A 15 -10.28 -3.81 15.61
C VAL A 15 -11.43 -2.81 15.45
N LYS A 16 -12.63 -3.25 15.07
CA LYS A 16 -13.83 -2.39 15.02
C LYS A 16 -14.25 -1.84 16.38
N ALA A 17 -13.94 -2.55 17.46
CA ALA A 17 -14.05 -2.07 18.84
C ALA A 17 -12.90 -1.13 19.26
N GLN A 18 -12.21 -0.54 18.28
CA GLN A 18 -11.15 0.45 18.44
C GLN A 18 -9.88 -0.05 19.15
N ARG A 19 -9.62 -1.36 19.12
CA ARG A 19 -8.40 -1.93 19.71
C ARG A 19 -7.30 -2.15 18.67
N LEU A 20 -6.06 -2.12 19.14
CA LEU A 20 -4.85 -2.29 18.32
C LEU A 20 -4.34 -3.73 18.50
N PRO A 21 -4.35 -4.57 17.45
CA PRO A 21 -3.99 -5.97 17.59
C PRO A 21 -2.47 -6.17 17.53
N TRP A 22 -1.76 -5.39 16.71
CA TRP A 22 -0.30 -5.36 16.64
C TRP A 22 0.20 -4.08 15.94
N SER A 23 1.49 -3.80 16.07
CA SER A 23 2.17 -2.60 15.57
C SER A 23 3.51 -2.94 14.93
N LEU A 24 3.99 -2.07 14.03
CA LEU A 24 5.37 -2.08 13.54
C LEU A 24 6.29 -1.34 14.52
N THR A 25 7.55 -1.76 14.58
CA THR A 25 8.55 -1.20 15.51
C THR A 25 9.70 -0.46 14.81
N ASN A 26 9.88 -0.65 13.49
CA ASN A 26 11.12 -0.30 12.79
C ASN A 26 10.96 0.85 11.76
N LEU A 27 9.85 1.60 11.80
CA LEU A 27 9.69 2.76 10.92
C LEU A 27 10.18 4.03 11.63
N ASN A 28 10.65 4.98 10.83
CA ASN A 28 11.13 6.26 11.35
C ASN A 28 9.97 7.05 11.98
N TYR A 29 10.18 7.54 13.19
CA TYR A 29 9.18 8.28 13.97
C TYR A 29 8.68 9.54 13.24
N ASP A 30 9.55 10.19 12.47
CA ASP A 30 9.29 11.44 11.77
C ASP A 30 8.64 11.23 10.39
N THR A 31 8.37 9.97 10.01
CA THR A 31 7.78 9.59 8.73
C THR A 31 6.31 9.24 8.89
N THR A 32 5.51 9.65 7.92
CA THR A 32 4.10 9.24 7.79
C THR A 32 3.85 8.71 6.38
N TYR A 33 2.93 7.75 6.28
CA TYR A 33 2.64 7.06 5.04
C TYR A 33 1.21 7.33 4.61
N ALA A 34 0.99 7.45 3.31
CA ALA A 34 -0.34 7.59 2.73
C ALA A 34 -0.53 6.63 1.55
N GLY A 35 -1.69 5.98 1.51
CA GLY A 35 -2.14 5.20 0.37
C GLY A 35 -3.07 6.00 -0.52
N ILE A 36 -2.86 5.97 -1.84
CA ILE A 36 -3.81 6.51 -2.82
C ILE A 36 -4.42 5.38 -3.64
N GLY A 37 -5.75 5.33 -3.64
CA GLY A 37 -6.56 4.40 -4.43
C GLY A 37 -7.63 5.12 -5.23
N PHE A 38 -8.06 4.51 -6.34
CA PHE A 38 -9.13 5.05 -7.19
C PHE A 38 -10.20 3.99 -7.46
N SER A 39 -11.43 4.44 -7.58
CA SER A 39 -12.58 3.64 -8.00
C SER A 39 -13.34 4.36 -9.10
N ILE A 40 -13.81 3.60 -10.09
CA ILE A 40 -14.53 4.10 -11.26
C ILE A 40 -15.95 3.54 -11.24
N ASP A 41 -16.97 4.39 -11.39
CA ASP A 41 -18.32 3.94 -11.66
C ASP A 41 -18.50 3.56 -13.14
N GLN A 42 -18.31 2.27 -13.42
CA GLN A 42 -18.46 1.70 -14.77
C GLN A 42 -19.91 1.64 -15.28
N ARG A 43 -20.93 1.98 -14.45
CA ARG A 43 -22.34 2.01 -14.91
C ARG A 43 -22.64 3.21 -15.80
N LYS A 44 -21.84 4.28 -15.72
CA LYS A 44 -22.02 5.49 -16.52
C LYS A 44 -21.34 5.36 -17.89
N ALA A 45 -21.86 6.11 -18.86
CA ALA A 45 -21.29 6.18 -20.21
C ALA A 45 -19.83 6.66 -20.18
N LYS A 46 -19.06 6.27 -21.21
CA LYS A 46 -17.66 6.69 -21.36
C LYS A 46 -17.58 8.23 -21.40
N GLY A 47 -16.75 8.81 -20.54
CA GLY A 47 -16.61 10.27 -20.38
C GLY A 47 -17.40 10.85 -19.21
N GLU A 48 -18.42 10.16 -18.71
CA GLU A 48 -19.23 10.57 -17.54
C GLU A 48 -18.93 9.75 -16.28
N GLN A 49 -17.88 8.93 -16.33
CA GLN A 49 -17.53 8.01 -15.27
C GLN A 49 -17.12 8.78 -14.01
N LEU A 50 -17.85 8.55 -12.93
CA LEU A 50 -17.51 9.07 -11.62
C LEU A 50 -16.23 8.39 -11.14
N VAL A 51 -15.20 9.18 -10.84
CA VAL A 51 -13.96 8.69 -10.24
C VAL A 51 -13.89 9.17 -8.81
N ILE A 52 -13.79 8.22 -7.88
CA ILE A 52 -13.60 8.49 -6.45
C ILE A 52 -12.17 8.10 -6.11
N GLY A 53 -11.40 9.07 -5.62
CA GLY A 53 -10.10 8.81 -5.02
C GLY A 53 -10.19 8.73 -3.50
N CYS A 54 -9.32 7.92 -2.93
CA CYS A 54 -9.19 7.71 -1.49
C CYS A 54 -7.75 8.01 -1.08
N SER A 55 -7.58 8.86 -0.07
CA SER A 55 -6.32 9.02 0.66
C SER A 55 -6.46 8.35 2.01
N HIS A 56 -5.59 7.39 2.33
CA HIS A 56 -5.60 6.68 3.60
C HIS A 56 -4.28 6.89 4.35
N LEU A 57 -4.37 7.47 5.55
CA LEU A 57 -3.26 7.85 6.40
C LEU A 57 -2.79 6.71 7.32
N TYR A 58 -1.46 6.56 7.45
CA TYR A 58 -0.80 5.62 8.34
C TYR A 58 0.34 6.28 9.13
N ASN A 59 0.42 5.97 10.44
CA ASN A 59 1.52 6.44 11.27
C ASN A 59 2.78 5.55 11.17
N ASN A 60 3.84 5.92 11.90
CA ASN A 60 5.10 5.16 12.00
C ASN A 60 4.96 3.78 12.70
N GLN A 61 3.82 3.48 13.32
CA GLN A 61 3.53 2.14 13.87
C GLN A 61 2.78 1.27 12.86
N GLY A 62 2.52 1.78 11.65
CA GLY A 62 1.74 1.11 10.61
C GLY A 62 0.24 1.10 10.88
N HIS A 63 -0.25 1.85 11.87
CA HIS A 63 -1.68 1.95 12.16
C HIS A 63 -2.37 2.79 11.08
N GLY A 64 -3.36 2.21 10.41
CA GLY A 64 -4.28 2.97 9.57
C GLY A 64 -5.15 3.87 10.45
N LEU A 65 -5.07 5.19 10.25
CA LEU A 65 -5.73 6.18 11.09
C LEU A 65 -7.09 6.56 10.51
N LYS A 66 -7.07 7.34 9.44
CA LYS A 66 -8.25 7.93 8.81
C LYS A 66 -8.10 7.92 7.31
N TYR A 67 -9.23 7.90 6.62
CA TYR A 67 -9.24 8.13 5.19
C TYR A 67 -10.20 9.26 4.81
N LYS A 68 -9.91 9.88 3.66
CA LYS A 68 -10.73 10.93 3.06
C LYS A 68 -11.09 10.50 1.64
N LEU A 69 -12.38 10.50 1.35
CA LEU A 69 -12.92 10.21 0.03
C LEU A 69 -13.18 11.51 -0.70
N ARG A 70 -12.76 11.56 -1.97
CA ARG A 70 -12.92 12.74 -2.82
C ARG A 70 -13.33 12.33 -4.22
N GLN A 71 -14.29 13.04 -4.78
CA GLN A 71 -14.58 12.96 -6.20
C GLN A 71 -13.49 13.68 -7.00
N VAL A 72 -12.91 12.99 -7.98
CA VAL A 72 -11.92 13.55 -8.89
C VAL A 72 -12.63 14.31 -10.00
N GLU A 73 -12.31 15.58 -10.14
CA GLU A 73 -12.81 16.42 -11.24
C GLU A 73 -11.94 16.25 -12.49
N ASN A 74 -12.55 15.99 -13.64
CA ASN A 74 -11.86 15.89 -14.94
C ASN A 74 -10.61 14.98 -14.92
N PRO A 75 -10.76 13.69 -14.56
CA PRO A 75 -9.63 12.77 -14.52
C PRO A 75 -8.97 12.62 -15.89
N LEU A 76 -7.64 12.55 -15.89
CA LEU A 76 -6.87 12.22 -17.09
C LEU A 76 -6.90 10.70 -17.31
N TRP A 77 -7.13 10.28 -18.55
CA TRP A 77 -7.23 8.87 -18.89
C TRP A 77 -6.05 8.44 -19.75
N ILE A 78 -5.26 7.48 -19.27
CA ILE A 78 -4.21 6.83 -20.04
C ILE A 78 -4.62 5.37 -20.26
N ASP A 79 -4.48 4.91 -21.50
CA ASP A 79 -4.88 3.58 -21.98
C ASP A 79 -6.35 3.20 -21.69
N ARG A 80 -7.20 4.21 -21.42
CA ARG A 80 -8.64 4.08 -21.12
C ARG A 80 -8.96 3.11 -19.97
N LYS A 81 -7.99 2.80 -19.12
CA LYS A 81 -8.13 1.83 -18.01
C LYS A 81 -7.96 2.48 -16.64
N ASN A 82 -6.99 3.37 -16.50
CA ASN A 82 -6.61 3.95 -15.22
C ASN A 82 -6.83 5.48 -15.23
N PRO A 83 -7.49 6.03 -14.20
CA PRO A 83 -7.58 7.46 -14.03
C PRO A 83 -6.31 8.00 -13.39
N TYR A 84 -5.91 9.20 -13.81
CA TYR A 84 -4.79 9.96 -13.28
C TYR A 84 -5.25 11.36 -12.92
N LEU A 85 -4.58 11.96 -11.94
CA LEU A 85 -4.93 13.31 -11.50
C LEU A 85 -4.30 14.35 -12.42
N SER A 86 -5.08 15.40 -12.72
CA SER A 86 -4.52 16.66 -13.19
C SER A 86 -3.63 17.26 -12.09
N GLU A 87 -2.79 18.24 -12.43
CA GLU A 87 -1.94 18.89 -11.42
C GLU A 87 -2.77 19.57 -10.32
N ASN A 88 -3.89 20.19 -10.67
CA ASN A 88 -4.80 20.82 -9.71
C ASN A 88 -5.46 19.80 -8.79
N GLU A 89 -5.94 18.67 -9.34
CA GLU A 89 -6.50 17.60 -8.52
C GLU A 89 -5.44 16.96 -7.63
N ALA A 90 -4.23 16.73 -8.13
CA ALA A 90 -3.13 16.22 -7.32
C ALA A 90 -2.75 17.18 -6.18
N TYR A 91 -2.77 18.49 -6.42
CA TYR A 91 -2.57 19.51 -5.39
C TYR A 91 -3.64 19.44 -4.30
N LYS A 92 -4.91 19.43 -4.72
CA LYS A 92 -6.08 19.22 -3.87
C LYS A 92 -6.00 17.90 -3.06
N PHE A 93 -5.46 16.84 -3.64
CA PHE A 93 -5.21 15.56 -2.94
C PHE A 93 -4.12 15.68 -1.89
N GLY A 94 -3.02 16.38 -2.19
CA GLY A 94 -1.98 16.60 -1.19
C GLY A 94 -2.48 17.45 -0.01
N LEU A 95 -3.29 18.48 -0.25
CA LEU A 95 -3.96 19.23 0.84
C LEU A 95 -4.84 18.32 1.70
N SER A 96 -5.61 17.43 1.08
CA SER A 96 -6.43 16.44 1.79
C SER A 96 -5.59 15.51 2.68
N ILE A 97 -4.37 15.15 2.25
CA ILE A 97 -3.43 14.38 3.08
C ILE A 97 -2.94 15.22 4.26
N LEU A 98 -2.66 16.51 4.06
CA LEU A 98 -2.29 17.43 5.14
C LEU A 98 -3.41 17.60 6.17
N ASP A 99 -4.66 17.78 5.72
CA ASP A 99 -5.82 17.84 6.61
C ASP A 99 -5.91 16.58 7.48
N LEU A 100 -5.74 15.40 6.87
CA LEU A 100 -5.75 14.13 7.60
C LEU A 100 -4.63 14.09 8.65
N PHE A 101 -3.45 14.64 8.37
CA PHE A 101 -2.38 14.74 9.35
C PHE A 101 -2.80 15.62 10.53
N HIS A 102 -3.29 16.83 10.26
CA HIS A 102 -3.74 17.76 11.31
C HIS A 102 -4.86 17.17 12.18
N GLU A 103 -5.79 16.42 11.59
CA GLU A 103 -6.90 15.81 12.30
C GLU A 103 -6.52 14.54 13.09
N SER A 104 -5.37 13.93 12.82
CA SER A 104 -5.04 12.58 13.32
C SER A 104 -3.74 12.52 14.10
N MET A 105 -2.89 13.54 14.02
CA MET A 105 -1.56 13.56 14.63
C MET A 105 -1.31 14.89 15.33
N GLU A 106 -0.67 14.82 16.49
CA GLU A 106 -0.29 16.00 17.28
C GLU A 106 0.90 16.75 16.66
N ARG A 107 1.74 16.03 15.90
CA ARG A 107 2.96 16.57 15.30
C ARG A 107 2.97 16.37 13.80
N PHE A 108 3.43 17.39 13.10
CA PHE A 108 3.58 17.35 11.65
C PHE A 108 4.79 16.48 11.25
N PRO A 109 4.66 15.63 10.22
CA PRO A 109 5.76 14.79 9.77
C PRO A 109 6.82 15.58 9.01
N LYS A 110 8.09 15.17 9.14
CA LYS A 110 9.17 15.69 8.30
C LYS A 110 9.15 15.03 6.93
N ARG A 111 8.83 13.73 6.91
CA ARG A 111 8.82 12.89 5.70
C ARG A 111 7.44 12.30 5.44
N VAL A 112 6.99 12.41 4.19
CA VAL A 112 5.75 11.80 3.73
C VAL A 112 6.03 10.84 2.59
N VAL A 113 5.55 9.61 2.74
CA VAL A 113 5.68 8.55 1.72
C VAL A 113 4.32 8.19 1.18
N ILE A 114 4.13 8.33 -0.13
CA ILE A 114 2.86 8.05 -0.79
C ILE A 114 2.98 6.79 -1.64
N HIS A 115 2.13 5.79 -1.36
CA HIS A 115 2.03 4.55 -2.10
C HIS A 115 0.84 4.57 -3.07
N LYS A 116 1.09 4.20 -4.33
CA LYS A 116 0.08 4.14 -5.40
C LYS A 116 0.24 2.84 -6.21
N ARG A 117 -0.88 2.26 -6.67
CA ARG A 117 -0.85 1.02 -7.50
C ARG A 117 -0.56 1.27 -8.98
N THR A 118 -0.58 2.53 -9.42
CA THR A 118 -0.21 2.93 -10.78
C THR A 118 1.00 3.85 -10.74
N PRO A 119 1.76 3.97 -11.83
CA PRO A 119 2.83 4.96 -11.93
C PRO A 119 2.32 6.37 -11.65
N PHE A 120 3.18 7.24 -11.13
CA PHE A 120 2.87 8.66 -11.01
C PHE A 120 3.13 9.37 -12.34
N GLN A 121 2.18 10.19 -12.78
CA GLN A 121 2.38 11.09 -13.91
C GLN A 121 3.09 12.37 -13.47
N PRO A 122 3.83 13.05 -14.36
CA PRO A 122 4.50 14.31 -14.02
C PRO A 122 3.56 15.37 -13.42
N THR A 123 2.31 15.44 -13.91
CA THR A 123 1.27 16.34 -13.37
C THR A 123 0.94 16.02 -11.91
N GLU A 124 0.85 14.73 -11.56
CA GLU A 124 0.56 14.28 -10.20
C GLU A 124 1.72 14.57 -9.26
N ILE A 125 2.95 14.30 -9.71
CA ILE A 125 4.17 14.58 -8.96
C ILE A 125 4.24 16.07 -8.63
N ASN A 126 4.00 16.95 -9.61
CA ASN A 126 4.04 18.39 -9.40
C ASN A 126 2.98 18.87 -8.40
N GLY A 127 1.74 18.42 -8.55
CA GLY A 127 0.64 18.83 -7.66
C GLY A 127 0.86 18.36 -6.21
N LEU A 128 1.21 17.09 -6.02
CA LEU A 128 1.49 16.53 -4.69
C LEU A 128 2.70 17.19 -4.04
N ARG A 129 3.79 17.40 -4.79
CA ARG A 129 4.99 18.06 -4.27
C ARG A 129 4.68 19.48 -3.79
N LYS A 130 3.99 20.28 -4.60
CA LYS A 130 3.66 21.68 -4.27
C LYS A 130 2.79 21.77 -3.02
N SER A 131 1.74 20.95 -2.93
CA SER A 131 0.80 20.96 -1.80
C SER A 131 1.45 20.50 -0.51
N LEU A 132 2.18 19.38 -0.52
CA LEU A 132 2.87 18.87 0.67
C LEU A 132 3.97 19.82 1.16
N ALA A 133 4.75 20.40 0.24
CA ALA A 133 5.78 21.39 0.58
C ALA A 133 5.16 22.66 1.21
N MET A 134 4.00 23.11 0.75
CA MET A 134 3.28 24.23 1.37
C MET A 134 2.87 23.92 2.82
N GLY A 135 2.58 22.65 3.12
CA GLY A 135 2.33 22.19 4.49
C GLY A 135 3.56 22.15 5.40
N GLY A 136 4.77 22.35 4.87
CA GLY A 136 6.02 22.25 5.64
C GLY A 136 6.64 20.85 5.65
N VAL A 137 6.18 19.93 4.79
CA VAL A 137 6.85 18.63 4.60
C VAL A 137 8.17 18.85 3.85
N THR A 138 9.28 18.45 4.45
CA THR A 138 10.63 18.65 3.87
C THR A 138 11.05 17.52 2.95
N GLU A 139 10.57 16.30 3.21
CA GLU A 139 10.96 15.09 2.47
C GLU A 139 9.72 14.38 1.94
N ILE A 140 9.69 14.12 0.62
CA ILE A 140 8.54 13.51 -0.04
C ILE A 140 9.03 12.36 -0.91
N ASP A 141 8.49 11.16 -0.67
CA ASP A 141 8.69 10.00 -1.54
C ASP A 141 7.37 9.59 -2.20
N LEU A 142 7.38 9.49 -3.53
CA LEU A 142 6.24 9.01 -4.32
C LEU A 142 6.60 7.66 -4.90
N ILE A 143 5.98 6.60 -4.37
CA ILE A 143 6.34 5.21 -4.67
C ILE A 143 5.18 4.51 -5.39
N SER A 144 5.44 4.05 -6.62
CA SER A 144 4.50 3.18 -7.32
C SER A 144 4.82 1.72 -7.02
N ILE A 145 3.79 0.94 -6.68
CA ILE A 145 3.89 -0.48 -6.32
C ILE A 145 2.97 -1.27 -7.26
N THR A 146 3.57 -2.00 -8.18
CA THR A 146 2.87 -2.84 -9.18
C THR A 146 3.25 -4.31 -9.00
N GLU A 147 2.41 -5.21 -9.50
CA GLU A 147 2.74 -6.63 -9.56
C GLU A 147 3.50 -6.93 -10.86
N GLU A 148 4.62 -7.65 -10.78
CA GLU A 148 5.36 -8.07 -11.97
C GLU A 148 5.08 -9.54 -12.31
N ALA A 149 3.96 -9.78 -12.96
CA ALA A 149 3.44 -11.13 -13.21
C ALA A 149 4.34 -11.98 -14.14
N ASN A 150 5.18 -11.33 -14.96
CA ASN A 150 6.03 -12.03 -15.93
C ASN A 150 7.31 -12.57 -15.32
N ILE A 151 7.65 -12.15 -14.09
CA ILE A 151 8.83 -12.62 -13.39
C ILE A 151 8.44 -13.64 -12.33
N LYS A 152 9.13 -14.77 -12.37
CA LYS A 152 9.06 -15.85 -11.38
C LYS A 152 10.48 -16.33 -11.13
N ALA A 153 10.77 -16.65 -9.88
CA ALA A 153 12.08 -17.17 -9.51
C ALA A 153 11.95 -18.22 -8.41
N VAL A 154 12.89 -19.16 -8.42
CA VAL A 154 13.00 -20.27 -7.47
C VAL A 154 14.41 -20.28 -6.90
N SER A 155 14.55 -20.74 -5.66
CA SER A 155 15.89 -20.88 -5.06
C SER A 155 16.56 -22.15 -5.56
N GLN A 156 17.87 -22.08 -5.79
CA GLN A 156 18.72 -23.23 -6.04
C GLN A 156 19.70 -23.38 -4.87
N ILE A 157 19.83 -24.59 -4.37
CA ILE A 157 20.70 -24.95 -3.24
C ILE A 157 21.81 -25.84 -3.80
N ALA A 158 23.06 -25.42 -3.59
CA ALA A 158 24.23 -26.22 -3.92
C ALA A 158 24.69 -27.01 -2.69
N ASN A 159 25.01 -28.29 -2.89
CA ASN A 159 25.64 -29.14 -1.88
C ASN A 159 26.74 -30.01 -2.54
N SER A 160 27.36 -30.89 -1.75
CA SER A 160 28.43 -31.80 -2.22
C SER A 160 28.01 -32.77 -3.34
N TYR A 161 26.71 -32.92 -3.59
CA TYR A 161 26.14 -33.84 -4.59
C TYR A 161 25.59 -33.13 -5.83
N GLY A 162 25.57 -31.78 -5.85
CA GLY A 162 25.12 -30.99 -7.00
C GLY A 162 24.27 -29.78 -6.63
N ILE A 163 23.57 -29.23 -7.63
CA ILE A 163 22.64 -28.10 -7.49
C ILE A 163 21.21 -28.63 -7.59
N TYR A 164 20.39 -28.31 -6.59
CA TYR A 164 19.00 -28.76 -6.50
C TYR A 164 18.07 -27.57 -6.35
N THR A 165 16.88 -27.65 -6.95
CA THR A 165 15.83 -26.63 -6.78
C THR A 165 15.17 -26.82 -5.41
N ASP A 166 15.00 -25.74 -4.66
CA ASP A 166 14.28 -25.75 -3.39
C ASP A 166 12.80 -26.12 -3.60
N GLY A 167 12.23 -26.91 -2.70
CA GLY A 167 10.81 -27.25 -2.71
C GLY A 167 9.90 -26.09 -2.27
N TYR A 168 10.47 -25.02 -1.72
CA TYR A 168 9.75 -23.80 -1.37
C TYR A 168 10.00 -22.67 -2.36
N PRO A 169 9.05 -21.72 -2.50
CA PRO A 169 9.31 -20.50 -3.25
C PRO A 169 10.41 -19.67 -2.58
N LEU A 170 10.94 -18.68 -3.31
CA LEU A 170 11.91 -17.73 -2.78
C LEU A 170 11.47 -17.16 -1.42
N LYS A 171 12.45 -16.92 -0.56
CA LYS A 171 12.23 -16.35 0.77
C LYS A 171 11.58 -14.97 0.65
N ARG A 172 10.60 -14.72 1.51
CA ARG A 172 9.98 -13.40 1.64
C ARG A 172 11.06 -12.38 2.05
N GLY A 173 11.06 -11.24 1.37
CA GLY A 173 12.04 -10.17 1.57
C GLY A 173 13.22 -10.21 0.61
N VAL A 174 13.33 -11.23 -0.27
CA VAL A 174 14.31 -11.19 -1.38
C VAL A 174 14.03 -9.96 -2.23
N CYS A 175 15.06 -9.15 -2.41
CA CYS A 175 15.02 -7.90 -3.15
C CYS A 175 16.08 -7.95 -4.26
N ILE A 176 15.69 -7.60 -5.49
CA ILE A 176 16.60 -7.47 -6.63
C ILE A 176 16.51 -6.05 -7.14
N GLN A 177 17.64 -5.34 -7.14
CA GLN A 177 17.71 -3.99 -7.67
C GLN A 177 17.83 -4.02 -9.20
N ILE A 178 16.88 -3.37 -9.89
CA ILE A 178 16.92 -3.18 -11.34
C ILE A 178 17.67 -1.89 -11.68
N SER A 179 17.45 -0.83 -10.89
CA SER A 179 18.10 0.47 -11.05
C SER A 179 18.18 1.23 -9.73
N ASN A 180 18.73 2.44 -9.73
CA ASN A 180 18.77 3.33 -8.57
C ASN A 180 17.38 3.79 -8.09
N GLN A 181 16.32 3.53 -8.86
CA GLN A 181 14.94 3.94 -8.53
C GLN A 181 13.96 2.76 -8.54
N GLU A 182 14.39 1.55 -8.89
CA GLU A 182 13.50 0.43 -9.16
C GLU A 182 14.04 -0.88 -8.61
N ILE A 183 13.18 -1.63 -7.92
CA ILE A 183 13.46 -2.94 -7.35
C ILE A 183 12.33 -3.93 -7.64
N LEU A 184 12.66 -5.21 -7.61
CA LEU A 184 11.71 -6.32 -7.47
C LEU A 184 11.80 -6.85 -6.05
N LEU A 185 10.69 -6.82 -5.33
CA LEU A 185 10.59 -7.27 -3.95
C LEU A 185 9.62 -8.45 -3.84
N TRP A 186 10.12 -9.59 -3.38
CA TRP A 186 9.28 -10.74 -3.03
C TRP A 186 8.63 -10.54 -1.66
N THR A 187 7.51 -9.83 -1.65
CA THR A 187 6.66 -9.70 -0.45
C THR A 187 5.87 -10.97 -0.15
N HIS A 188 5.65 -11.81 -1.16
CA HIS A 188 5.01 -13.12 -1.06
C HIS A 188 6.03 -14.22 -1.35
N GLY A 189 6.34 -15.02 -0.35
CA GLY A 189 7.42 -16.01 -0.41
C GLY A 189 7.49 -16.84 0.87
N SER A 190 8.45 -17.74 0.94
CA SER A 190 8.61 -18.60 2.11
C SER A 190 9.08 -17.83 3.35
N VAL A 191 8.55 -18.19 4.51
CA VAL A 191 8.95 -17.68 5.84
C VAL A 191 9.24 -18.86 6.78
N PRO A 192 9.96 -18.67 7.90
CA PRO A 192 10.08 -19.71 8.92
C PRO A 192 8.69 -20.20 9.38
N SER A 193 8.50 -21.52 9.44
CA SER A 193 7.29 -22.12 9.97
C SER A 193 7.33 -22.16 11.51
N VAL A 194 6.16 -22.28 12.13
CA VAL A 194 6.04 -22.64 13.56
C VAL A 194 6.60 -24.04 13.81
N GLN A 195 6.52 -24.93 12.82
CA GLN A 195 7.13 -26.25 12.88
C GLN A 195 8.63 -26.16 12.58
N GLN A 196 9.46 -26.61 13.52
CA GLN A 196 10.92 -26.59 13.40
C GLN A 196 11.40 -27.30 12.12
N GLY A 197 12.36 -26.69 11.44
CA GLY A 197 12.96 -27.25 10.22
C GLY A 197 12.09 -27.15 8.96
N ARG A 198 10.92 -26.51 9.02
CA ARG A 198 10.05 -26.29 7.85
C ARG A 198 9.90 -24.79 7.54
N LEU A 199 9.62 -24.51 6.28
CA LEU A 199 9.17 -23.19 5.85
C LEU A 199 7.64 -23.20 5.69
N TYR A 200 7.05 -22.02 5.81
CA TYR A 200 5.65 -21.76 5.58
C TYR A 200 5.49 -20.80 4.41
N TYR A 201 4.49 -21.04 3.56
CA TYR A 201 4.16 -20.17 2.44
C TYR A 201 2.65 -19.93 2.42
N ALA A 202 2.23 -18.69 2.67
CA ALA A 202 0.83 -18.32 2.80
C ALA A 202 0.02 -18.57 1.50
N GLY A 203 0.66 -18.51 0.33
CA GLY A 203 -0.02 -18.72 -0.94
C GLY A 203 -0.41 -20.17 -1.22
N GLY A 204 0.24 -21.13 -0.57
CA GLY A 204 0.00 -22.58 -0.68
C GLY A 204 0.26 -23.21 -2.06
N ARG A 205 0.07 -22.47 -3.16
CA ARG A 205 0.19 -22.90 -4.56
C ARG A 205 0.85 -21.82 -5.40
N ALA A 206 1.39 -22.24 -6.54
CA ALA A 206 2.08 -21.42 -7.54
C ALA A 206 3.37 -20.73 -7.06
N ILE A 207 4.26 -20.46 -8.02
CA ILE A 207 5.48 -19.69 -7.79
C ILE A 207 5.09 -18.20 -7.72
N PRO A 208 5.40 -17.50 -6.62
CA PRO A 208 5.00 -16.12 -6.43
C PRO A 208 5.80 -15.17 -7.34
N SER A 209 5.08 -14.18 -7.86
CA SER A 209 5.68 -13.04 -8.57
C SER A 209 6.01 -11.91 -7.60
N PRO A 210 7.11 -11.18 -7.84
CA PRO A 210 7.50 -10.04 -7.01
C PRO A 210 6.57 -8.85 -7.22
N LEU A 211 6.65 -7.90 -6.29
CA LEU A 211 6.20 -6.54 -6.51
C LEU A 211 7.33 -5.75 -7.18
N ARG A 212 7.00 -5.01 -8.23
CA ARG A 212 7.85 -3.99 -8.81
C ARG A 212 7.59 -2.68 -8.07
N ILE A 213 8.62 -2.18 -7.39
CA ILE A 213 8.56 -0.95 -6.61
C ILE A 213 9.44 0.07 -7.30
N LYS A 214 8.87 1.22 -7.63
CA LYS A 214 9.57 2.31 -8.30
C LYS A 214 9.39 3.62 -7.53
N ARG A 215 10.51 4.25 -7.19
CA ARG A 215 10.58 5.61 -6.63
C ARG A 215 10.44 6.62 -7.76
N CYS A 216 9.22 7.14 -7.93
CA CYS A 216 8.91 8.13 -8.96
C CYS A 216 9.41 9.53 -8.60
N TYR A 217 9.50 9.83 -7.30
CA TYR A 217 10.06 11.06 -6.76
C TYR A 217 10.57 10.80 -5.35
N GLY A 218 11.54 11.60 -4.90
CA GLY A 218 12.16 11.50 -3.58
C GLY A 218 13.60 11.00 -3.62
N SER A 219 14.29 11.12 -2.49
CA SER A 219 15.72 10.82 -2.35
C SER A 219 16.01 9.65 -1.41
N THR A 220 15.01 9.12 -0.70
CA THR A 220 15.21 8.03 0.27
C THR A 220 15.75 6.79 -0.39
N ASP A 221 16.76 6.17 0.20
CA ASP A 221 17.40 4.98 -0.34
C ASP A 221 16.38 3.85 -0.58
N ILE A 222 16.67 3.04 -1.59
CA ILE A 222 15.72 2.04 -2.05
C ILE A 222 15.58 0.86 -1.07
N GLU A 223 16.57 0.64 -0.21
CA GLU A 223 16.56 -0.41 0.82
C GLU A 223 15.57 -0.05 1.94
N THR A 224 15.59 1.21 2.39
CA THR A 224 14.60 1.78 3.30
C THR A 224 13.21 1.66 2.70
N ILE A 225 13.00 2.08 1.45
CA ILE A 225 11.70 1.93 0.78
C ILE A 225 11.27 0.45 0.71
N ALA A 226 12.19 -0.46 0.39
CA ALA A 226 11.90 -1.90 0.36
C ALA A 226 11.45 -2.43 1.73
N SER A 227 12.17 -2.04 2.79
CA SER A 227 11.88 -2.41 4.17
C SER A 227 10.53 -1.88 4.63
N GLU A 228 10.23 -0.61 4.32
CA GLU A 228 8.96 0.04 4.62
C GLU A 228 7.79 -0.68 3.94
N VAL A 229 7.89 -0.90 2.62
CA VAL A 229 6.87 -1.64 1.85
C VAL A 229 6.70 -3.06 2.38
N LEU A 230 7.79 -3.76 2.68
CA LEU A 230 7.74 -5.10 3.27
C LEU A 230 7.05 -5.10 4.64
N SER A 231 7.28 -4.07 5.45
CA SER A 231 6.65 -3.92 6.77
C SER A 231 5.14 -3.68 6.65
N PHE A 232 4.70 -2.84 5.71
CA PHE A 232 3.26 -2.62 5.47
C PHE A 232 2.50 -3.85 4.98
N THR A 233 3.19 -4.87 4.44
CA THR A 233 2.53 -6.15 4.13
C THR A 233 2.15 -6.97 5.38
N LYS A 234 2.59 -6.56 6.58
CA LYS A 234 2.20 -7.14 7.87
C LYS A 234 1.02 -6.41 8.52
N MET A 235 0.54 -5.31 7.94
CA MET A 235 -0.45 -4.43 8.55
C MET A 235 -1.86 -4.62 7.98
N ASP A 236 -2.17 -5.85 7.55
CA ASP A 236 -3.50 -6.22 7.11
C ASP A 236 -4.29 -6.81 8.29
N TRP A 237 -5.05 -5.96 8.98
CA TRP A 237 -5.86 -6.35 10.13
C TRP A 237 -7.13 -7.14 9.78
N ASN A 238 -7.32 -7.52 8.52
CA ASN A 238 -8.40 -8.42 8.08
C ASN A 238 -8.01 -9.89 8.03
N THR A 239 -6.74 -10.20 8.25
CA THR A 239 -6.25 -11.57 8.19
C THR A 239 -5.23 -11.84 9.28
N PHE A 240 -5.26 -13.05 9.83
CA PHE A 240 -4.22 -13.57 10.72
C PHE A 240 -3.14 -14.36 10.00
N ASN A 241 -3.11 -14.32 8.67
CA ASN A 241 -1.97 -14.82 7.93
C ASN A 241 -0.71 -14.08 8.37
N PHE A 242 0.45 -14.76 8.30
CA PHE A 242 1.71 -14.14 8.69
C PHE A 242 1.99 -12.82 7.96
N TYR A 243 1.48 -12.64 6.73
CA TYR A 243 1.63 -11.43 5.92
C TYR A 243 0.63 -11.48 4.74
N SER A 244 0.35 -10.32 4.15
CA SER A 244 -0.37 -10.16 2.88
C SER A 244 0.59 -9.98 1.70
N LYS A 245 0.14 -10.24 0.47
CA LYS A 245 0.98 -10.04 -0.73
C LYS A 245 1.21 -8.55 -1.02
N ILE A 246 0.16 -7.74 -0.90
CA ILE A 246 0.15 -6.31 -1.20
C ILE A 246 0.24 -5.53 0.13
N PRO A 247 1.03 -4.45 0.23
CA PRO A 247 1.09 -3.63 1.43
C PRO A 247 -0.26 -2.98 1.75
N ALA A 248 -0.58 -2.87 3.05
CA ALA A 248 -1.85 -2.33 3.54
C ALA A 248 -2.18 -0.96 2.95
N THR A 249 -1.18 -0.08 2.81
CA THR A 249 -1.31 1.24 2.18
C THR A 249 -1.93 1.19 0.78
N VAL A 250 -1.68 0.13 0.01
CA VAL A 250 -2.20 -0.02 -1.36
C VAL A 250 -3.49 -0.85 -1.37
N SER A 251 -3.58 -1.93 -0.58
CA SER A 251 -4.76 -2.78 -0.58
C SER A 251 -5.99 -2.04 -0.05
N THR A 252 -5.85 -1.38 1.10
CA THR A 252 -6.96 -0.72 1.80
C THR A 252 -7.47 0.50 1.06
N SER A 253 -6.59 1.35 0.52
CA SER A 253 -6.97 2.57 -0.20
C SER A 253 -7.81 2.24 -1.45
N ASN A 254 -7.52 1.12 -2.11
CA ASN A 254 -8.32 0.63 -3.23
C ASN A 254 -9.68 0.05 -2.79
N VAL A 255 -9.70 -0.77 -1.72
CA VAL A 255 -10.96 -1.32 -1.19
C VAL A 255 -11.88 -0.20 -0.71
N VAL A 256 -11.34 0.76 0.02
CA VAL A 256 -12.12 1.91 0.53
C VAL A 256 -12.58 2.80 -0.62
N ALA A 257 -11.78 3.03 -1.66
CA ALA A 257 -12.27 3.74 -2.86
C ALA A 257 -13.46 3.00 -3.51
N GLN A 258 -13.44 1.66 -3.55
CA GLN A 258 -14.54 0.87 -4.08
C GLN A 258 -15.80 0.99 -3.22
N VAL A 259 -15.68 0.88 -1.89
CA VAL A 259 -16.80 1.07 -0.96
C VAL A 259 -17.29 2.52 -0.98
N GLY A 260 -16.40 3.49 -1.16
CA GLY A 260 -16.72 4.91 -1.27
C GLY A 260 -17.72 5.23 -2.37
N ARG A 261 -17.79 4.40 -3.42
CA ARG A 261 -18.84 4.49 -4.46
C ARG A 261 -20.25 4.22 -3.93
N LEU A 262 -20.39 3.47 -2.84
CA LEU A 262 -21.65 3.26 -2.15
C LEU A 262 -21.97 4.39 -1.17
N LEU A 263 -20.96 5.19 -0.79
CA LEU A 263 -21.07 6.31 0.13
C LEU A 263 -21.21 7.65 -0.59
N THR A 264 -21.70 7.67 -1.83
CA THR A 264 -21.83 8.88 -2.66
C THR A 264 -22.67 9.99 -2.02
N HIS A 265 -23.50 9.67 -1.03
CA HIS A 265 -24.27 10.63 -0.25
C HIS A 265 -23.45 11.38 0.83
N TYR A 266 -22.21 10.97 1.09
CA TYR A 266 -21.28 11.59 2.05
C TYR A 266 -19.98 12.05 1.38
N PRO A 267 -20.05 13.00 0.41
CA PRO A 267 -18.84 13.52 -0.22
C PRO A 267 -17.94 14.23 0.80
N ASN A 268 -16.62 14.12 0.64
CA ASN A 268 -15.60 14.79 1.46
C ASN A 268 -15.65 14.49 2.97
N SER A 269 -16.28 13.39 3.37
CA SER A 269 -16.28 12.95 4.77
C SER A 269 -15.01 12.18 5.11
N THR A 270 -14.50 12.44 6.32
CA THR A 270 -13.43 11.66 6.93
C THR A 270 -14.03 10.53 7.75
N PHE A 271 -13.45 9.34 7.66
CA PHE A 271 -13.91 8.18 8.42
C PHE A 271 -12.74 7.47 9.09
N ASP A 272 -13.04 6.79 10.19
CA ASP A 272 -12.11 5.88 10.83
C ASP A 272 -11.93 4.62 9.97
N TYR A 273 -10.67 4.29 9.67
CA TYR A 273 -10.32 3.14 8.84
C TYR A 273 -10.88 1.82 9.40
N ARG A 274 -10.96 1.67 10.72
CA ARG A 274 -11.35 0.43 11.40
C ARG A 274 -12.77 -0.02 11.04
N PHE A 275 -13.64 0.89 10.58
CA PHE A 275 -14.99 0.53 10.16
C PHE A 275 -15.06 -0.18 8.81
N PHE A 276 -14.01 -0.12 8.00
CA PHE A 276 -13.98 -0.60 6.61
C PHE A 276 -13.17 -1.88 6.41
N ILE A 277 -12.59 -2.37 7.49
CA ILE A 277 -11.83 -3.62 7.55
C ILE A 277 -12.60 -4.67 8.33
#